data_AF-A0A373NWX7-F1
#
_entry.id   AF-A0A373NWX7-F1
#
_cell.length_a   1.000
_cell.length_b   1.000
_cell.length_c   1.000
_cell.angle_alpha   90.00
_cell.angle_beta   90.00
_cell.angle_gamma   90.00
#
_symmetry.space_group_name_H-M   'P 1'
#
loop_
_entity.id
_entity.type
_entity.pdbx_description
1 polymer ?
#
loop_
_entity_poly.entity_id
_entity_poly.type
_entity_poly.pdbx_seq_one_letter_code
_entity_poly.pdbx_strand_id
1 'polypeptide(L)'
;MVFAIILFVLLLGYYGIVKGEEDSLKAFFIIIGIVVVLWGIGTLFKDNNGLDDEDYEKIRIYEENHKDDGKDTREQGEILWQKMKN
;
A
#
# COMPACT_ATOMS: atom_id res chain seq x y z
N MET A 1 -16.90 5.57 14.37
CA MET A 1 -15.56 5.55 15.01
C MET A 1 -14.63 6.57 14.36
N VAL A 2 -14.31 6.45 13.07
CA VAL A 2 -13.44 7.40 12.34
C VAL A 2 -13.92 8.86 12.45
N PHE A 3 -15.22 9.10 12.23
CA PHE A 3 -15.81 10.44 12.36
C PHE A 3 -15.63 11.07 13.76
N ALA A 4 -15.77 10.27 14.82
CA ALA A 4 -15.61 10.75 16.20
C ALA A 4 -14.15 11.13 16.49
N ILE A 5 -13.20 10.39 15.94
CA ILE A 5 -11.77 10.70 16.06
C ILE A 5 -11.45 12.02 15.35
N ILE A 6 -11.97 12.22 14.14
CA ILE A 6 -11.80 13.47 13.39
C ILE A 6 -12.37 14.65 14.20
N LEU A 7 -13.59 14.53 14.71
CA LEU A 7 -14.20 15.56 15.56
C LEU A 7 -13.38 15.86 16.81
N PHE A 8 -12.85 14.84 17.47
CA PHE A 8 -12.02 15.00 18.67
C PHE A 8 -10.73 15.78 18.37
N VAL A 9 -10.04 15.47 17.26
CA VAL A 9 -8.84 16.19 16.84
C VAL A 9 -9.15 17.66 16.50
N LEU A 10 -10.28 17.91 15.83
CA LEU A 10 -10.73 19.28 15.53
C LEU A 10 -11.05 20.08 16.80
N LEU A 11 -11.65 19.44 17.81
CA LEU A 11 -11.92 20.07 19.11
C LEU A 11 -10.63 20.43 19.84
N LEU A 12 -9.62 19.54 19.84
CA LEU A 12 -8.30 19.84 20.42
C LEU A 12 -7.63 21.02 19.71
N GLY A 13 -7.70 21.07 18.38
CA GLY A 13 -7.20 22.20 17.60
C GLY A 13 -7.93 23.50 17.94
N TYR A 14 -9.26 23.47 18.07
CA TYR A 14 -10.05 24.63 18.47
C TYR A 14 -9.67 25.13 19.86
N TYR A 15 -9.61 24.26 20.87
CA TYR A 15 -9.23 24.64 22.23
C TYR A 15 -7.77 25.13 22.29
N GLY A 16 -6.85 24.47 21.59
CA GLY A 16 -5.45 24.86 21.56
C GLY A 16 -5.18 26.19 20.86
N ILE A 17 -5.72 26.37 19.64
CA ILE A 17 -5.42 27.54 18.79
C ILE A 17 -6.30 28.74 19.15
N VAL A 18 -7.61 28.52 19.34
CA VAL A 18 -8.58 29.61 19.51
C VAL A 18 -8.69 30.03 20.98
N LYS A 19 -8.70 29.05 21.90
CA LYS A 19 -8.80 29.34 23.34
C LYS A 19 -7.44 29.46 24.04
N GLY A 20 -6.35 29.13 23.35
CA GLY A 20 -5.00 29.26 23.88
C GLY A 20 -4.66 28.25 24.99
N GLU A 21 -5.38 27.12 25.07
CA GLU A 21 -5.05 26.05 26.02
C GLU A 21 -3.79 25.31 25.57
N GLU A 22 -2.69 25.48 26.29
CA GLU A 22 -1.41 24.87 25.93
C GLU A 22 -1.46 23.35 25.85
N ASP A 23 -2.15 22.68 26.78
CA ASP A 23 -2.19 21.22 26.82
C ASP A 23 -2.95 20.66 25.61
N SER A 24 -4.06 21.30 25.24
CA SER A 24 -4.84 20.99 24.04
C SER A 24 -4.01 21.24 22.77
N LEU A 25 -3.23 22.33 22.72
CA LEU A 25 -2.36 22.66 21.61
C LEU A 25 -1.20 21.65 21.44
N LYS A 26 -0.55 21.27 22.55
CA LYS A 26 0.50 20.24 22.57
C LYS A 26 -0.05 18.90 22.07
N ALA A 27 -1.22 18.48 22.58
CA ALA A 27 -1.89 17.26 22.14
C ALA A 27 -2.22 17.30 20.64
N PHE A 28 -2.75 18.42 20.15
CA PHE A 28 -3.05 18.61 18.73
C PHE A 28 -1.81 18.46 17.85
N PHE A 29 -0.70 19.13 18.20
CA PHE A 29 0.54 19.03 17.41
C PHE A 29 1.19 17.65 17.44
N ILE A 30 1.12 16.94 18.57
CA ILE A 30 1.60 15.55 18.65
C ILE A 30 0.84 14.66 17.65
N ILE A 31 -0.49 14.78 17.62
CA ILE A 31 -1.34 13.99 16.72
C ILE A 31 -0.99 14.30 15.26
N ILE A 32 -0.90 15.59 14.89
CA ILE A 32 -0.52 16.00 13.54
C ILE A 32 0.87 15.50 13.17
N GLY A 33 1.84 15.61 14.09
CA GLY A 33 3.20 15.13 13.89
C GLY A 33 3.26 13.63 13.59
N ILE A 34 2.52 12.81 14.34
CA ILE A 34 2.44 11.36 14.10
C ILE A 34 1.86 11.08 12.71
N VAL A 35 0.77 11.76 12.33
CA VAL A 35 0.14 11.58 11.02
C VAL A 35 1.13 11.90 9.88
N VAL A 36 1.87 13.01 10.00
CA VAL A 36 2.87 13.41 9.01
C VAL A 36 4.01 12.39 8.91
N VAL A 37 4.51 11.89 10.04
CA VAL A 37 5.58 10.87 10.06
C VAL A 37 5.11 9.57 9.41
N LEU A 38 3.91 9.08 9.77
CA LEU A 38 3.34 7.87 9.18
C LEU A 38 3.10 8.02 7.68
N TRP A 39 2.60 9.18 7.25
CA TRP A 39 2.42 9.48 5.84
C TRP A 39 3.77 9.52 5.10
N GLY A 40 4.76 10.21 5.65
CA GLY A 40 6.10 10.30 5.07
C GLY A 40 6.83 8.96 4.98
N ILE A 41 6.72 8.11 6.00
CA ILE A 41 7.19 6.72 5.95
C ILE A 41 6.42 5.97 4.83
N GLY A 42 5.09 6.02 4.83
CA GLY A 42 4.28 5.38 3.80
C GLY A 42 4.68 5.79 2.38
N THR A 43 4.95 7.07 2.13
CA THR A 43 5.40 7.54 0.81
C THR A 43 6.82 7.08 0.49
N LEU A 44 7.77 7.21 1.42
CA LEU A 44 9.17 6.79 1.19
C LEU A 44 9.32 5.28 1.00
N PHE A 45 8.46 4.48 1.64
CA PHE A 45 8.49 3.02 1.49
C PHE A 45 7.66 2.51 0.30
N LYS A 46 6.63 3.24 -0.13
CA LYS A 46 5.85 2.89 -1.32
C LYS A 46 6.69 2.93 -2.60
N ASP A 47 7.67 3.83 -2.64
CA ASP A 47 8.59 3.97 -3.78
C ASP A 47 9.84 3.06 -3.65
N ASN A 48 9.99 2.30 -2.55
CA ASN A 48 11.19 1.50 -2.25
C ASN A 48 11.17 0.08 -2.84
N ASN A 49 10.12 -0.32 -3.56
CA ASN A 49 10.19 -1.53 -4.39
C ASN A 49 11.05 -1.30 -5.64
N GLY A 50 11.48 -0.05 -5.90
CA GLY A 50 12.33 0.33 -7.04
C GLY A 50 11.65 0.18 -8.39
N LEU A 51 10.33 -0.06 -8.39
CA LEU A 51 9.49 -0.18 -9.57
C LEU A 51 8.60 1.04 -9.62
N ASP A 52 8.69 1.79 -10.71
CA ASP A 52 7.75 2.86 -11.00
C ASP A 52 6.46 2.29 -11.63
N ASP A 53 5.48 3.15 -11.88
CA ASP A 53 4.20 2.74 -12.49
C ASP A 53 4.40 2.08 -13.87
N GLU A 54 5.45 2.45 -14.60
CA GLU A 54 5.80 1.90 -15.92
C GLU A 54 6.36 0.48 -15.79
N ASP A 55 7.20 0.23 -14.79
CA ASP A 55 7.70 -1.09 -14.45
C ASP A 55 6.57 -2.05 -14.04
N TYR A 56 5.59 -1.58 -13.26
CA TYR A 56 4.41 -2.39 -12.93
C TYR A 56 3.56 -2.71 -14.16
N GLU A 57 3.41 -1.76 -15.09
CA GLU A 57 2.70 -1.99 -16.35
C GLU A 57 3.43 -3.00 -17.25
N LYS A 58 4.77 -2.92 -17.29
CA LYS A 58 5.61 -3.86 -18.04
C LYS A 58 5.55 -5.28 -17.46
N ILE A 59 5.58 -5.42 -16.13
CA ILE A 59 5.41 -6.71 -15.45
C ILE A 59 4.01 -7.28 -15.75
N ARG A 60 2.97 -6.45 -15.67
CA ARG A 60 1.59 -6.87 -15.97
C ARG A 60 1.44 -7.40 -17.39
N ILE A 61 1.99 -6.69 -18.38
CA ILE A 61 1.95 -7.10 -19.79
C ILE A 61 2.77 -8.38 -20.01
N TYR A 62 3.94 -8.50 -19.38
CA TYR A 62 4.75 -9.71 -19.46
C TYR A 62 4.01 -10.92 -18.88
N GLU A 63 3.44 -10.82 -17.68
CA GLU A 63 2.68 -11.90 -17.04
C GLU A 63 1.42 -12.28 -17.84
N GLU A 64 0.72 -11.30 -18.42
CA GLU A 64 -0.46 -11.55 -19.25
C GLU A 64 -0.09 -12.30 -20.54
N ASN A 65 1.01 -11.92 -21.18
CA ASN A 65 1.50 -12.58 -22.39
C ASN A 65 2.06 -13.99 -22.14
N HIS A 66 2.65 -14.26 -20.97
CA HIS A 66 3.26 -15.55 -20.63
C HIS A 66 2.37 -16.42 -19.75
N LYS A 67 1.09 -16.05 -19.58
CA LYS A 67 0.13 -16.74 -18.71
C LYS A 67 -0.14 -18.18 -19.14
N ASP A 68 -0.05 -18.45 -20.44
CA ASP A 68 -0.32 -19.76 -21.03
C ASP A 68 0.96 -20.56 -21.36
N ASP A 69 2.16 -19.97 -21.26
CA ASP A 69 3.44 -20.64 -21.54
C ASP A 69 3.69 -21.86 -20.63
N GLY A 70 3.17 -21.81 -19.40
CA GLY A 70 3.25 -22.90 -18.43
C GLY A 70 2.26 -24.05 -18.71
N LYS A 71 1.21 -23.84 -19.52
CA LYS A 71 0.25 -24.90 -19.85
C LYS A 71 0.78 -25.80 -20.95
N ASP A 72 1.39 -25.23 -21.99
CA ASP A 72 1.92 -26.01 -23.12
C ASP A 72 3.00 -27.00 -22.68
N THR A 73 3.89 -26.58 -21.78
CA THR A 73 4.94 -27.45 -21.23
C THR A 73 4.37 -28.56 -20.34
N ARG A 74 3.30 -28.28 -19.59
CA ARG A 74 2.63 -29.27 -18.75
C ARG A 74 1.85 -30.30 -19.59
N GLU A 75 1.14 -29.85 -20.62
CA GLU A 75 0.40 -30.73 -21.54
C GLU A 75 1.36 -31.63 -22.33
N GLN A 76 2.50 -31.10 -22.80
CA GLN A 76 3.53 -31.91 -23.44
C GLN A 76 4.14 -32.95 -22.49
N GLY A 77 4.36 -32.60 -21.23
CA GLY A 77 4.85 -33.52 -20.20
C GLY A 77 3.86 -34.66 -19.91
N GLU A 78 2.57 -34.36 -19.82
CA GLU A 78 1.52 -35.37 -19.60
C GLU A 78 1.36 -36.32 -20.82
N ILE A 79 1.44 -35.80 -22.05
CA ILE A 79 1.44 -36.63 -23.28
C ILE A 79 2.65 -37.57 -23.31
N LEU A 80 3.84 -37.07 -22.96
CA LEU A 80 5.06 -37.88 -22.93
C LEU A 80 4.98 -38.99 -21.88
N TRP A 81 4.44 -38.67 -20.70
CA TRP A 81 4.23 -39.62 -19.62
C TRP A 81 3.25 -40.73 -19.97
N GLN A 82 2.15 -40.39 -20.65
CA GLN A 82 1.18 -41.39 -21.15
C GLN A 82 1.79 -42.31 -22.21
N LYS A 83 2.65 -41.78 -23.10
CA LYS A 83 3.38 -42.60 -24.08
C LYS A 83 4.39 -43.56 -23.46
N MET A 84 4.98 -43.23 -22.31
CA MET A 84 5.91 -44.14 -21.62
C MET A 84 5.22 -45.24 -20.81
N LYS A 85 3.91 -45.12 -20.58
CA LYS A 85 3.11 -46.10 -19.82
C LYS A 85 2.42 -47.16 -20.68
N ASN A 86 2.29 -46.92 -21.98
CA ASN A 86 1.79 -47.88 -22.97
C ASN A 86 2.95 -48.58 -23.67
#